data_AF-A0A2U1T5I2-F1
#
_entry.id   AF-A0A2U1T5I2-F1
#
_cell.length_a   1.000
_cell.length_b   1.000
_cell.length_c   1.000
_cell.angle_alpha   90.00
_cell.angle_beta   90.00
_cell.angle_gamma   90.00
#
_symmetry.space_group_name_H-M   'P 1'
#
loop_
_entity.id
_entity.type
_entity.pdbx_description
1 polymer ?
#
loop_
_entity_poly.entity_id
_entity_poly.type
_entity_poly.pdbx_seq_one_letter_code
_entity_poly.pdbx_strand_id
1 'polypeptide(L)'
;MRQQMELNARIDTTEEAGSITAPTLIVAGRDDLMVPRHHSQELFGLIENSRYTEFQSGHMVVLERPAELIHAAEIFFDDPEAVPAGTEIPATNS
;
A
#
# COMPACT_ATOMS: atom_id res chain seq x y z
N MET A 1 16.59 -15.59 -9.45
CA MET A 1 15.67 -14.68 -10.15
C MET A 1 14.49 -15.45 -10.78
N ARG A 2 14.70 -16.32 -11.78
CA ARG A 2 13.58 -17.02 -12.49
C ARG A 2 12.63 -17.81 -11.59
N GLN A 3 13.15 -18.67 -10.70
CA GLN A 3 12.30 -19.47 -9.80
C GLN A 3 11.47 -18.60 -8.84
N GLN A 4 12.04 -17.50 -8.34
CA GLN A 4 11.32 -16.53 -7.49
C GLN A 4 10.18 -15.84 -8.26
N MET A 5 10.43 -15.45 -9.52
CA MET A 5 9.40 -14.83 -10.37
C MET A 5 8.27 -15.83 -10.71
N GLU A 6 8.61 -17.08 -11.02
CA GLU A 6 7.63 -18.13 -11.29
C GLU A 6 6.82 -18.53 -10.05
N LEU A 7 7.39 -18.37 -8.85
CA LEU A 7 6.68 -18.57 -7.59
C LEU A 7 5.70 -17.42 -7.35
N ASN A 8 6.17 -16.17 -7.44
CA ASN A 8 5.32 -14.99 -7.25
C ASN A 8 4.13 -14.96 -8.22
N ALA A 9 4.29 -15.50 -9.44
CA ALA A 9 3.20 -15.59 -10.43
C ALA A 9 2.16 -16.68 -10.14
N ARG A 10 2.43 -17.60 -9.20
CA ARG A 10 1.55 -18.76 -8.90
C ARG A 10 0.95 -18.73 -7.51
N ILE A 11 1.59 -18.03 -6.57
CA ILE A 11 1.02 -17.85 -5.24
C ILE A 11 -0.12 -16.84 -5.37
N ASP A 12 -1.31 -17.28 -4.99
CA ASP A 12 -2.43 -16.42 -4.71
C ASP A 12 -2.49 -16.21 -3.19
N THR A 13 -2.62 -14.95 -2.76
CA THR A 13 -2.74 -14.57 -1.33
C THR A 13 -4.04 -13.81 -1.05
N THR A 14 -5.00 -13.87 -1.97
CA THR A 14 -6.26 -13.11 -1.89
C THR A 14 -7.06 -13.48 -0.63
N GLU A 15 -7.11 -14.76 -0.29
CA GLU A 15 -7.80 -15.25 0.91
C GLU A 15 -7.09 -14.77 2.19
N GLU A 16 -5.77 -14.90 2.25
CA GLU A 16 -4.96 -14.45 3.38
C GLU A 16 -5.06 -12.93 3.55
N ALA A 17 -4.99 -12.16 2.46
CA ALA A 17 -5.16 -10.71 2.49
C ALA A 17 -6.54 -10.32 3.03
N GLY A 18 -7.61 -10.97 2.57
CA GLY A 18 -8.97 -10.73 3.07
C GLY A 18 -9.18 -11.11 4.54
N SER A 19 -8.30 -11.93 5.12
CA SER A 19 -8.36 -12.30 6.54
C SER A 19 -7.68 -11.29 7.49
N ILE A 20 -7.01 -10.27 6.95
CA ILE A 20 -6.33 -9.25 7.75
C ILE A 20 -7.36 -8.38 8.47
N THR A 21 -7.28 -8.39 9.81
CA THR A 21 -8.14 -7.56 10.69
C THR A 21 -7.39 -6.41 11.36
N ALA A 22 -6.05 -6.45 11.33
CA ALA A 22 -5.22 -5.38 11.86
C ALA A 22 -5.38 -4.10 11.02
N PRO A 23 -5.35 -2.91 11.64
CA PRO A 23 -5.28 -1.66 10.90
C PRO A 23 -4.14 -1.71 9.89
N THR A 24 -4.42 -1.37 8.63
CA THR A 24 -3.45 -1.46 7.54
C THR A 24 -3.38 -0.16 6.76
N LEU A 25 -2.18 0.36 6.53
CA LEU A 25 -1.92 1.44 5.57
C LEU A 25 -1.33 0.83 4.29
N ILE A 26 -2.00 1.04 3.17
CA ILE A 26 -1.56 0.64 1.84
C ILE A 26 -0.99 1.87 1.14
N VAL A 27 0.25 1.74 0.67
CA VAL A 27 0.98 2.81 -0.02
C VAL A 27 1.28 2.35 -1.45
N ALA A 28 0.85 3.13 -2.44
CA ALA A 28 1.11 2.84 -3.86
C ALA A 28 1.96 3.94 -4.52
N GLY A 29 2.84 3.53 -5.43
CA GLY A 29 3.48 4.43 -6.38
C GLY A 29 2.59 4.61 -7.61
N ARG A 30 2.17 5.85 -7.90
CA ARG A 30 1.30 6.16 -9.04
C ARG A 30 1.92 5.77 -10.39
N ASP A 31 3.24 5.84 -10.48
CA ASP A 31 4.05 5.59 -11.67
C ASP A 31 4.83 4.26 -11.58
N ASP A 32 4.43 3.35 -10.67
CA ASP A 32 5.04 2.03 -10.51
C ASP A 32 4.72 1.13 -11.72
N LEU A 33 5.76 0.78 -12.48
CA LEU A 33 5.69 -0.13 -13.64
C LEU A 33 5.98 -1.59 -13.29
N MET A 34 6.52 -1.87 -12.10
CA MET A 34 6.84 -3.21 -11.62
C MET A 34 5.63 -3.84 -10.92
N VAL A 35 4.96 -3.07 -10.08
CA VAL A 35 3.71 -3.45 -9.40
C VAL A 35 2.70 -2.32 -9.61
N PRO A 36 1.92 -2.38 -10.70
CA PRO A 36 0.98 -1.30 -11.02
C PRO A 36 0.00 -1.04 -9.87
N ARG A 37 -0.34 0.23 -9.65
CA ARG A 37 -1.16 0.68 -8.51
C ARG A 37 -2.51 -0.05 -8.34
N HIS A 38 -3.07 -0.62 -9.39
CA HIS A 38 -4.34 -1.36 -9.29
C HIS A 38 -4.24 -2.57 -8.35
N HIS A 39 -3.07 -3.19 -8.20
CA HIS A 39 -2.88 -4.25 -7.19
C HIS A 39 -2.97 -3.73 -5.76
N SER A 40 -2.51 -2.50 -5.51
CA SER A 40 -2.70 -1.85 -4.21
C SER A 40 -4.16 -1.46 -3.98
N GLN A 41 -4.88 -1.05 -5.03
CA GLN A 41 -6.32 -0.80 -4.98
C GLN A 41 -7.12 -2.09 -4.73
N GLU A 42 -6.69 -3.22 -5.30
CA GLU A 42 -7.26 -4.54 -5.02
C GLU A 42 -7.07 -4.91 -3.54
N LEU A 43 -5.88 -4.73 -2.97
CA LEU A 43 -5.64 -4.91 -1.54
C LEU A 43 -6.52 -4.00 -0.68
N PHE A 44 -6.73 -2.75 -1.10
CA PHE A 44 -7.60 -1.80 -0.41
C PHE A 44 -9.07 -2.24 -0.43
N GLY A 45 -9.53 -2.85 -1.53
CA GLY A 45 -10.86 -3.45 -1.61
C GLY A 45 -11.01 -4.76 -0.82
N LEU A 46 -9.91 -5.48 -0.56
CA LEU A 46 -9.91 -6.77 0.14
C LEU A 46 -9.78 -6.64 1.66
N ILE A 47 -8.91 -5.75 2.14
CA ILE A 47 -8.63 -5.59 3.57
C ILE A 47 -9.65 -4.61 4.17
N GLU A 48 -10.58 -5.11 4.98
CA GLU A 48 -11.69 -4.29 5.52
C GLU A 48 -11.19 -3.11 6.38
N ASN A 49 -10.19 -3.33 7.24
CA ASN A 49 -9.61 -2.28 8.09
C ASN A 49 -8.39 -1.60 7.45
N SER A 50 -8.53 -1.13 6.21
CA SER A 50 -7.43 -0.51 5.47
C SER A 50 -7.64 0.97 5.14
N ARG A 51 -6.52 1.67 4.93
CA ARG A 51 -6.44 3.03 4.39
C ARG A 51 -5.49 3.02 3.22
N TYR A 52 -5.71 3.90 2.26
CA TYR A 52 -4.94 3.92 1.02
C TYR A 52 -4.33 5.29 0.76
N THR A 53 -3.07 5.36 0.35
CA THR A 53 -2.44 6.59 -0.15
C THR A 53 -1.60 6.30 -1.38
N GLU A 54 -1.56 7.26 -2.31
CA GLU A 54 -0.73 7.21 -3.51
C GLU A 54 0.32 8.31 -3.48
N PHE A 55 1.55 8.00 -3.87
CA PHE A 55 2.58 9.01 -4.10
C PHE A 55 2.95 9.09 -5.58
N GLN A 56 3.41 10.26 -6.03
CA GLN A 56 3.96 10.41 -7.37
C GLN A 56 5.39 9.84 -7.41
N SER A 57 5.48 8.52 -7.35
CA SER A 57 6.70 7.71 -7.40
C SER A 57 6.52 6.47 -8.27
N GLY A 58 7.65 5.91 -8.71
CA GLY A 58 7.75 4.55 -9.20
C GLY A 58 7.76 3.53 -8.06
N HIS A 59 8.36 2.37 -8.33
CA HIS A 59 8.40 1.22 -7.42
C HIS A 59 9.19 1.49 -6.13
N MET A 60 10.23 2.33 -6.21
CA MET A 60 11.16 2.52 -5.11
C MET A 60 10.78 3.74 -4.27
N VAL A 61 9.53 3.79 -3.80
CA VAL A 61 8.99 4.91 -3.01
C VAL A 61 9.87 5.29 -1.81
N VAL A 62 10.52 4.31 -1.18
CA VAL A 62 11.47 4.51 -0.07
C VAL A 62 12.70 5.33 -0.46
N LEU A 63 13.09 5.34 -1.74
CA LEU A 63 14.19 6.13 -2.29
C LEU A 63 13.70 7.40 -2.97
N GLU A 64 12.55 7.33 -3.63
CA GLU A 64 12.01 8.42 -4.43
C GLU A 64 11.31 9.48 -3.58
N ARG A 65 10.52 9.06 -2.58
CA ARG A 65 9.70 9.93 -1.71
C ARG A 65 9.86 9.57 -0.22
N PRO A 66 11.09 9.50 0.32
CA PRO A 66 11.33 9.05 1.68
C PRO A 66 10.59 9.88 2.74
N ALA A 67 10.54 11.21 2.57
CA ALA A 67 9.89 12.11 3.52
C ALA A 67 8.36 11.90 3.55
N GLU A 68 7.72 11.79 2.38
CA GLU A 68 6.27 11.54 2.29
C GLU A 68 5.90 10.18 2.88
N LEU A 69 6.70 9.14 2.59
CA LEU A 69 6.50 7.80 3.14
C LEU A 69 6.64 7.77 4.66
N ILE A 70 7.71 8.36 5.20
CA ILE A 70 7.95 8.40 6.65
C ILE A 70 6.82 9.18 7.34
N HIS A 71 6.42 10.33 6.79
CA HIS A 71 5.36 11.13 7.36
C HIS A 71 4.02 10.38 7.42
N ALA A 72 3.63 9.69 6.34
CA ALA A 72 2.43 8.88 6.31
C ALA A 72 2.49 7.70 7.31
N ALA A 73 3.65 7.06 7.42
CA ALA A 73 3.87 5.98 8.38
C ALA A 73 3.80 6.48 9.83
N GLU A 74 4.39 7.64 10.14
CA GLU A 74 4.35 8.25 11.47
C GLU A 74 2.92 8.58 11.89
N ILE A 75 2.12 9.23 11.03
CA ILE A 75 0.71 9.54 11.31
C ILE A 75 -0.05 8.24 11.60
N PHE A 76 0.15 7.21 10.77
CA PHE A 76 -0.54 5.94 10.93
C PHE A 76 -0.12 5.18 12.20
N PHE A 77 1.16 5.24 12.59
CA PHE A 77 1.63 4.56 13.80
C PHE A 77 1.26 5.30 15.09
N ASP A 78 1.07 6.62 15.04
CA ASP A 78 0.63 7.41 16.20
C ASP A 78 -0.83 7.07 16.56
N ASP A 79 -1.73 7.10 15.57
CA ASP A 79 -3.11 6.66 15.72
C ASP A 79 -3.64 6.06 14.40
N PRO A 80 -3.64 4.73 14.26
CA PRO A 80 -4.09 4.08 13.04
C PRO A 80 -5.59 4.25 12.79
N GLU A 81 -6.37 4.61 13.81
CA GLU A 81 -7.82 4.80 13.73
C GLU A 81 -8.22 6.29 13.57
N ALA A 82 -7.25 7.22 13.59
CA ALA A 82 -7.50 8.64 13.34
C ALA A 82 -8.16 8.90 11.98
N VAL A 83 -7.88 8.04 11.00
CA VAL A 83 -8.56 8.00 9.71
C VAL A 83 -9.47 6.76 9.66
N PRO A 84 -10.77 6.88 9.33
CA PRO A 84 -11.65 5.72 9.21
C PRO A 84 -11.16 4.70 8.18
N ALA A 85 -11.41 3.41 8.44
CA ALA A 85 -11.21 2.36 7.45
C ALA A 85 -11.98 2.63 6.15
N GLY A 86 -11.45 2.17 5.02
CA GLY A 86 -12.00 2.43 3.69
C GLY A 86 -11.78 3.84 3.17
N THR A 87 -10.87 4.61 3.78
CA THR A 87 -10.55 5.98 3.35
C THR A 87 -9.32 6.02 2.44
N GLU A 88 -9.45 6.73 1.32
CA GLU A 88 -8.31 7.20 0.52
C GLU A 88 -7.77 8.50 1.12
N ILE A 89 -6.53 8.46 1.60
CA ILE A 89 -5.80 9.59 2.14
C ILE A 89 -5.12 10.31 0.95
N PRO A 90 -5.43 11.59 0.71
CA PRO A 90 -4.77 12.34 -0.35
C PRO A 90 -3.28 12.51 -0.05
N ALA A 91 -2.44 12.36 -1.08
CA ALA A 91 -1.02 12.64 -0.99
C ALA A 91 -0.79 14.05 -0.45
N THR A 92 0.04 14.19 0.58
CA THR A 92 0.40 15.51 1.08
C THR A 92 1.40 16.11 0.08
N ASN A 93 1.02 17.20 -0.59
CA ASN A 93 1.93 17.97 -1.44
C ASN A 93 2.95 18.71 -0.55
N SER A 94 3.96 18.01 -0.05
CA SER A 94 5.10 18.61 0.65
C SER A 94 6.23 18.97 -0.30
#